data_AF-A0A9P4XW59-F1
#
_entry.id   AF-A0A9P4XW59-F1
#
_cell.length_a   1.000
_cell.length_b   1.000
_cell.length_c   1.000
_cell.angle_alpha   90.00
_cell.angle_beta   90.00
_cell.angle_gamma   90.00
#
_symmetry.space_group_name_H-M   'P 1'
#
loop_
_entity.id
_entity.type
_entity.pdbx_description
1 polymer ?
#
loop_
_entity_poly.entity_id
_entity_poly.type
_entity_poly.pdbx_seq_one_letter_code
_entity_poly.pdbx_strand_id
1 'polypeptide(L)'
;MLKRRSQRKEIENAVKIAASKPDDDFVRDYLKSVPGGGPSPWTTSWSHPNTGTVYGLSLTQSCNTSDCDLDACFALVEETSRQDYEASSRGWNPKNKRKEMREPDLRYILVKDPAGNLGGFTSLMPTMEEGEAVVYCYEIHLRPELRRTGLAALLMSFLQTVANNIEIMEKVMLTVFTCNATALAFYRRYGFEMDDISPRPRTLRNGVVKEPDYVIMSKPVDRRRNLRREIGHGGTADSDESSMARPAKVAKV
;
A
#
# COMPACT_ATOMS: atom_id res chain seq x y z
N MET A 1 -27.57 11.43 14.60
CA MET A 1 -26.52 12.25 13.94
C MET A 1 -25.23 12.40 14.78
N LEU A 2 -25.30 12.76 16.08
CA LEU A 2 -24.10 12.92 16.92
C LEU A 2 -23.28 11.62 17.10
N LYS A 3 -23.93 10.47 17.28
CA LYS A 3 -23.26 9.18 17.51
C LYS A 3 -22.35 8.75 16.35
N ARG A 4 -22.80 8.95 15.09
CA ARG A 4 -22.01 8.66 13.88
C ARG A 4 -20.81 9.59 13.73
N ARG A 5 -20.97 10.88 14.07
CA ARG A 5 -19.86 11.86 14.07
C ARG A 5 -18.81 11.56 15.15
N SER A 6 -19.23 11.05 16.32
CA SER A 6 -18.31 10.60 17.36
C SER A 6 -17.49 9.40 16.89
N GLN A 7 -18.17 8.37 16.38
CA GLN A 7 -17.53 7.14 15.89
C GLN A 7 -16.51 7.41 14.78
N ARG A 8 -16.82 8.29 13.82
CA ARG A 8 -15.87 8.67 12.76
C ARG A 8 -14.60 9.31 13.34
N LYS A 9 -14.75 10.23 14.31
CA LYS A 9 -13.59 10.86 14.98
C LYS A 9 -12.76 9.85 15.77
N GLU A 10 -13.40 8.87 16.39
CA GLU A 10 -12.71 7.79 17.10
C GLU A 10 -11.87 6.94 16.14
N ILE A 11 -12.40 6.58 14.97
CA ILE A 11 -11.68 5.88 13.91
C ILE A 11 -10.51 6.73 13.38
N GLU A 12 -10.76 7.99 13.03
CA GLU A 12 -9.72 8.92 12.54
C GLU A 12 -8.56 9.05 13.56
N ASN A 13 -8.89 9.17 14.86
CA ASN A 13 -7.89 9.21 15.92
C ASN A 13 -7.13 7.88 16.05
N ALA A 14 -7.81 6.74 15.95
CA ALA A 14 -7.17 5.42 16.01
C ALA A 14 -6.21 5.19 14.84
N VAL A 15 -6.60 5.58 13.62
CA VAL A 15 -5.72 5.57 12.43
C VAL A 15 -4.48 6.42 12.68
N LYS A 16 -4.66 7.64 13.18
CA LYS A 16 -3.55 8.56 13.45
C LYS A 16 -2.57 7.98 14.48
N ILE A 17 -3.07 7.37 15.56
CA ILE A 17 -2.24 6.70 16.57
C ILE A 17 -1.45 5.54 15.95
N ALA A 18 -2.08 4.73 15.09
CA ALA A 18 -1.39 3.64 14.41
C ALA A 18 -0.32 4.14 13.44
N ALA A 19 -0.61 5.19 12.68
CA ALA A 19 0.31 5.80 11.72
C ALA A 19 1.54 6.40 12.40
N SER A 20 1.38 7.02 13.57
CA SER A 20 2.45 7.73 14.29
C SER A 20 3.27 6.87 15.25
N LYS A 21 3.08 5.54 15.31
CA LYS A 21 3.84 4.69 16.23
C LYS A 21 5.36 4.71 15.95
N PRO A 22 6.24 4.61 16.96
CA PRO A 22 7.66 4.35 16.70
C PRO A 22 7.86 3.06 15.89
N ASP A 23 8.95 2.97 15.12
CA ASP A 23 9.20 1.84 14.21
C ASP A 23 9.18 0.48 14.92
N ASP A 24 9.84 0.37 16.08
CA ASP A 24 9.88 -0.87 16.87
C ASP A 24 8.50 -1.29 17.40
N ASP A 25 7.71 -0.32 17.86
CA ASP A 25 6.34 -0.56 18.32
C ASP A 25 5.43 -0.97 17.17
N PHE A 26 5.57 -0.32 16.01
CA PHE A 26 4.83 -0.66 14.80
C PHE A 26 5.15 -2.09 14.35
N VAL A 27 6.43 -2.46 14.32
CA VAL A 27 6.86 -3.81 13.98
C VAL A 27 6.33 -4.83 14.99
N ARG A 28 6.46 -4.56 16.30
CA ARG A 28 5.97 -5.44 17.36
C ARG A 28 4.46 -5.67 17.24
N ASP A 29 3.69 -4.59 17.15
CA ASP A 29 2.24 -4.65 17.30
C ASP A 29 1.53 -5.03 16.00
N TYR A 30 2.07 -4.66 14.83
CA TYR A 30 1.37 -4.81 13.55
C TYR A 30 2.05 -5.74 12.55
N LEU A 31 3.31 -6.12 12.73
CA LEU A 31 4.01 -7.06 11.84
C LEU A 31 4.36 -8.39 12.51
N LYS A 32 4.81 -8.36 13.78
CA LYS A 32 5.18 -9.53 14.57
C LYS A 32 4.01 -10.13 15.34
N SER A 33 3.09 -9.28 15.82
CA SER A 33 1.92 -9.74 16.57
C SER A 33 1.05 -10.60 15.66
N VAL A 34 0.71 -11.81 16.12
CA VAL A 34 -0.19 -12.71 15.40
C VAL A 34 -1.31 -13.21 16.32
N PRO A 35 -2.24 -12.36 16.79
CA PRO A 35 -3.56 -12.83 17.17
C PRO A 35 -4.36 -13.03 15.87
N GLY A 36 -4.43 -14.26 15.35
CA GLY A 36 -5.32 -14.60 14.22
C GLY A 36 -4.67 -14.98 12.87
N GLY A 37 -3.35 -14.87 12.71
CA GLY A 37 -2.65 -15.43 11.54
C GLY A 37 -2.65 -14.55 10.29
N GLY A 38 -1.76 -13.55 10.23
CA GLY A 38 -1.40 -12.90 8.96
C GLY A 38 -0.86 -13.92 7.93
N PRO A 39 -0.91 -13.61 6.62
CA PRO A 39 -0.48 -14.53 5.55
C PRO A 39 0.97 -15.00 5.68
N SER A 40 1.87 -14.17 6.23
CA SER A 40 3.27 -14.50 6.49
C SER A 40 3.75 -13.85 7.79
N PRO A 41 4.57 -14.53 8.60
CA PRO A 41 5.23 -13.91 9.75
C PRO A 41 6.27 -12.88 9.28
N TRP A 42 6.44 -11.80 10.03
CA TRP A 42 7.51 -10.84 9.79
C TRP A 42 8.89 -11.51 9.85
N THR A 43 9.74 -11.18 8.88
CA THR A 43 11.14 -11.61 8.83
C THR A 43 12.04 -10.41 8.54
N THR A 44 13.25 -10.45 9.06
CA THR A 44 14.31 -9.47 8.78
C THR A 44 15.28 -9.93 7.69
N SER A 45 15.03 -11.10 7.11
CA SER A 45 15.80 -11.59 5.97
C SER A 45 14.94 -12.42 5.00
N TRP A 46 15.33 -12.40 3.73
CA TRP A 46 14.73 -13.18 2.66
C TRP A 46 15.81 -13.76 1.76
N SER A 47 15.72 -15.04 1.43
CA SER A 47 16.68 -15.69 0.54
C SER A 47 16.15 -15.76 -0.87
N HIS A 48 16.95 -15.30 -1.84
CA HIS A 48 16.60 -15.38 -3.24
C HIS A 48 16.47 -16.85 -3.68
N PRO A 49 15.31 -17.28 -4.22
CA PRO A 49 15.02 -18.71 -4.42
C PRO A 49 15.99 -19.41 -5.37
N ASN A 50 16.50 -18.70 -6.38
CA ASN A 50 17.38 -19.30 -7.39
C ASN A 50 18.89 -19.16 -7.09
N THR A 51 19.30 -18.16 -6.31
CA THR A 51 20.73 -17.85 -6.09
C THR A 51 21.17 -18.12 -4.65
N GLY A 52 20.23 -18.27 -3.72
CA GLY A 52 20.52 -18.39 -2.29
C GLY A 52 21.02 -17.10 -1.64
N THR A 53 21.14 -16.00 -2.38
CA THR A 53 21.58 -14.71 -1.84
C THR A 53 20.60 -14.22 -0.77
N VAL A 54 21.11 -13.91 0.42
CA VAL A 54 20.29 -13.42 1.53
C VAL A 54 20.20 -11.90 1.47
N TYR A 55 18.98 -11.39 1.42
CA TYR A 55 18.65 -9.96 1.49
C TYR A 55 18.15 -9.62 2.89
N GLY A 56 18.58 -8.49 3.43
CA GLY A 56 18.07 -7.93 4.68
C GLY A 56 16.76 -7.16 4.45
N LEU A 57 15.80 -7.33 5.36
CA LEU A 57 14.54 -6.61 5.38
C LEU A 57 14.46 -5.74 6.65
N SER A 58 14.10 -4.47 6.48
CA SER A 58 13.88 -3.55 7.59
C SER A 58 12.66 -2.67 7.35
N LEU A 59 11.98 -2.26 8.42
CA LEU A 59 10.94 -1.24 8.38
C LEU A 59 11.46 0.05 8.98
N THR A 60 11.20 1.18 8.33
CA THR A 60 11.55 2.52 8.84
C THR A 60 10.52 3.56 8.42
N GLN A 61 10.21 4.49 9.30
CA GLN A 61 9.42 5.68 8.97
C GLN A 61 10.24 6.66 8.12
N SER A 62 9.58 7.45 7.29
CA SER A 62 10.24 8.39 6.36
C SER A 62 11.18 9.37 7.06
N CYS A 63 10.86 9.81 8.28
CA CYS A 63 11.70 10.68 9.09
C CYS A 63 12.95 9.99 9.67
N ASN A 64 12.95 8.66 9.74
CA ASN A 64 14.05 7.84 10.23
C ASN A 64 14.86 7.19 9.08
N THR A 65 14.33 7.26 7.85
CA THR A 65 14.98 6.70 6.67
C THR A 65 16.15 7.60 6.26
N SER A 66 17.32 7.00 6.01
CA SER A 66 18.49 7.76 5.57
C SER A 66 18.25 8.44 4.22
N ASP A 67 18.89 9.60 3.98
CA ASP A 67 18.78 10.28 2.68
C ASP A 67 19.30 9.41 1.53
N CYS A 68 20.35 8.63 1.76
CA CYS A 68 20.88 7.67 0.79
C CYS A 68 19.83 6.62 0.39
N ASP A 69 19.08 6.08 1.38
CA ASP A 69 18.04 5.10 1.12
C ASP A 69 16.83 5.71 0.40
N LEU A 70 16.41 6.91 0.79
CA LEU A 70 15.32 7.62 0.11
C LEU A 70 15.70 7.98 -1.34
N ASP A 71 16.95 8.38 -1.57
CA ASP A 71 17.47 8.64 -2.90
C ASP A 71 17.53 7.37 -3.76
N ALA A 72 17.95 6.24 -3.18
CA ALA A 72 17.93 4.95 -3.85
C ALA A 72 16.50 4.48 -4.18
N CYS A 73 15.55 4.69 -3.26
CA CYS A 73 14.13 4.42 -3.51
C CYS A 73 13.60 5.31 -4.63
N PHE A 74 13.93 6.61 -4.62
CA PHE A 74 13.51 7.55 -5.65
C PHE A 74 14.07 7.17 -7.03
N ALA A 75 15.36 6.82 -7.10
CA ALA A 75 15.99 6.37 -8.34
C ALA A 75 15.30 5.12 -8.89
N LEU A 76 14.94 4.17 -8.03
CA LEU A 76 14.21 2.97 -8.44
C LEU A 76 12.79 3.30 -8.91
N VAL A 77 12.09 4.25 -8.29
CA VAL A 77 10.79 4.74 -8.78
C VAL A 77 10.95 5.39 -10.15
N GLU A 78 11.96 6.24 -10.33
CA GLU A 78 12.21 6.89 -11.62
C GLU A 78 12.47 5.86 -12.72
N GLU A 79 13.33 4.87 -12.46
CA GLU A 79 13.67 3.81 -13.41
C GLU A 79 12.44 2.99 -13.83
N THR A 80 11.58 2.64 -12.88
CA THR A 80 10.45 1.73 -13.12
C THR A 80 9.19 2.43 -13.58
N SER A 81 9.03 3.71 -13.28
CA SER A 81 7.71 4.35 -13.28
C SER A 81 7.63 5.67 -14.02
N ARG A 82 8.76 6.31 -14.34
CA ARG A 82 8.76 7.62 -15.00
C ARG A 82 7.93 7.63 -16.27
N GLN A 83 8.10 6.62 -17.13
CA GLN A 83 7.42 6.55 -18.42
C GLN A 83 5.89 6.52 -18.26
N ASP A 84 5.37 5.71 -17.33
CA ASP A 84 3.92 5.68 -17.10
C ASP A 84 3.42 7.02 -16.52
N TYR A 85 4.19 7.67 -15.66
CA TYR A 85 3.85 8.99 -15.14
C TYR A 85 3.79 10.04 -16.25
N GLU A 86 4.79 10.08 -17.13
CA GLU A 86 4.86 10.95 -18.30
C GLU A 86 3.71 10.71 -19.29
N ALA A 87 3.30 9.44 -19.45
CA ALA A 87 2.16 9.07 -20.29
C ALA A 87 0.78 9.35 -19.64
N SER A 88 0.75 9.59 -18.34
CA SER A 88 -0.47 9.86 -17.58
C SER A 88 -0.80 11.36 -17.53
N SER A 89 -2.04 11.68 -17.19
CA SER A 89 -2.50 13.04 -16.88
C SER A 89 -1.80 13.66 -15.66
N ARG A 90 -1.07 12.87 -14.86
CA ARG A 90 -0.33 13.34 -13.68
C ARG A 90 1.03 13.94 -14.02
N GLY A 91 1.66 13.48 -15.11
CA GLY A 91 3.04 13.82 -15.47
C GLY A 91 4.09 13.33 -14.47
N TRP A 92 5.37 13.52 -14.80
CA TRP A 92 6.50 13.25 -13.90
C TRP A 92 7.09 14.56 -13.37
N ASN A 93 7.13 14.72 -12.04
CA ASN A 93 7.81 15.84 -11.40
C ASN A 93 8.70 15.32 -10.26
N PRO A 94 10.02 15.24 -10.48
CA PRO A 94 10.99 14.75 -9.48
C PRO A 94 10.88 15.43 -8.12
N LYS A 95 10.70 16.76 -8.09
CA LYS A 95 10.65 17.53 -6.84
C LYS A 95 9.40 17.19 -6.04
N ASN A 96 8.25 17.13 -6.71
CA ASN A 96 7.00 16.74 -6.07
C ASN A 96 7.05 15.29 -5.58
N LYS A 97 7.64 14.39 -6.37
CA LYS A 97 7.75 12.99 -5.97
C LYS A 97 8.67 12.80 -4.77
N ARG A 98 9.82 13.49 -4.73
CA ARG A 98 10.72 13.49 -3.56
C ARG A 98 10.03 14.04 -2.32
N LYS A 99 9.21 15.10 -2.46
CA LYS A 99 8.43 15.66 -1.37
C LYS A 99 7.38 14.66 -0.87
N GLU A 100 6.67 14.00 -1.78
CA GLU A 100 5.69 12.94 -1.46
C GLU A 100 6.35 11.79 -0.69
N MET A 101 7.52 11.32 -1.14
CA MET A 101 8.28 10.24 -0.49
C MET A 101 8.76 10.58 0.92
N ARG A 102 8.74 11.86 1.31
CA ARG A 102 9.10 12.36 2.64
C ARG A 102 7.89 12.73 3.50
N GLU A 103 6.68 12.29 3.12
CA GLU A 103 5.50 12.47 3.97
C GLU A 103 5.73 11.81 5.34
N PRO A 104 5.47 12.50 6.48
CA PRO A 104 5.90 12.04 7.80
C PRO A 104 5.40 10.65 8.20
N ASP A 105 4.17 10.30 7.82
CA ASP A 105 3.54 9.03 8.21
C ASP A 105 3.83 7.88 7.22
N LEU A 106 4.62 8.12 6.16
CA LEU A 106 5.07 7.06 5.28
C LEU A 106 6.06 6.14 5.98
N ARG A 107 5.85 4.84 5.80
CA ARG A 107 6.79 3.80 6.23
C ARG A 107 7.31 3.04 5.03
N TYR A 108 8.56 2.65 5.08
CA TYR A 108 9.25 1.89 4.06
C TYR A 108 9.64 0.53 4.61
N ILE A 109 9.34 -0.53 3.86
CA ILE A 109 9.99 -1.82 4.01
C ILE A 109 11.08 -1.89 2.95
N LEU A 110 12.34 -1.81 3.38
CA LEU A 110 13.51 -1.83 2.51
C LEU A 110 14.03 -3.26 2.35
N VAL A 111 14.46 -3.61 1.14
CA VAL A 111 15.12 -4.89 0.83
C VAL A 111 16.53 -4.60 0.33
N LYS A 112 17.55 -4.99 1.10
CA LYS A 112 18.96 -4.71 0.79
C LYS A 112 19.78 -5.97 0.59
N ASP A 113 20.71 -5.96 -0.35
CA ASP A 113 21.67 -7.04 -0.57
C ASP A 113 22.73 -7.11 0.55
N PRO A 114 23.61 -8.13 0.59
CA PRO A 114 24.68 -8.22 1.59
C PRO A 114 25.68 -7.05 1.57
N ALA A 115 25.78 -6.31 0.46
CA ALA A 115 26.62 -5.13 0.33
C ALA A 115 25.91 -3.83 0.78
N GLY A 116 24.65 -3.93 1.20
CA GLY A 116 23.84 -2.80 1.66
C GLY A 116 23.13 -2.03 0.55
N ASN A 117 23.18 -2.49 -0.70
CA ASN A 117 22.51 -1.83 -1.82
C ASN A 117 21.02 -2.16 -1.83
N LEU A 118 20.19 -1.16 -2.15
CA LEU A 118 18.75 -1.34 -2.28
C LEU A 118 18.41 -2.22 -3.49
N GLY A 119 17.83 -3.39 -3.23
CA GLY A 119 17.29 -4.31 -4.24
C GLY A 119 15.80 -4.09 -4.53
N GLY A 120 15.06 -3.55 -3.56
CA GLY A 120 13.65 -3.20 -3.72
C GLY A 120 13.06 -2.62 -2.44
N PHE A 121 11.83 -2.12 -2.53
CA PHE A 121 11.10 -1.64 -1.36
C PHE A 121 9.59 -1.68 -1.57
N THR A 122 8.83 -1.50 -0.50
CA THR A 122 7.44 -1.03 -0.54
C THR A 122 7.25 0.07 0.48
N SER A 123 6.39 1.05 0.19
CA SER A 123 5.96 2.05 1.16
C SER A 123 4.47 1.98 1.43
N LEU A 124 4.11 2.18 2.70
CA LEU A 124 2.75 2.06 3.21
C LEU A 124 2.41 3.15 4.22
N MET A 125 1.12 3.46 4.35
CA MET A 125 0.61 4.39 5.35
C MET A 125 -0.78 3.94 5.83
N PRO A 126 -0.98 3.71 7.14
CA PRO A 126 -2.31 3.67 7.73
C PRO A 126 -2.95 5.06 7.60
N THR A 127 -4.10 5.15 6.91
CA THR A 127 -4.75 6.44 6.61
C THR A 127 -6.26 6.29 6.48
N MET A 128 -6.96 7.41 6.32
CA MET A 128 -8.36 7.47 5.95
C MET A 128 -8.47 7.85 4.48
N GLU A 129 -9.24 7.09 3.70
CA GLU A 129 -9.54 7.39 2.29
C GLU A 129 -11.06 7.35 2.09
N GLU A 130 -11.67 8.47 1.64
CA GLU A 130 -13.13 8.63 1.45
C GLU A 130 -14.00 8.13 2.62
N GLY A 131 -13.48 8.23 3.86
CA GLY A 131 -14.19 7.83 5.09
C GLY A 131 -13.94 6.41 5.57
N GLU A 132 -13.16 5.61 4.84
CA GLU A 132 -12.77 4.25 5.21
C GLU A 132 -11.33 4.22 5.74
N ALA A 133 -11.08 3.42 6.78
CA ALA A 133 -9.73 3.23 7.30
C ALA A 133 -8.97 2.19 6.45
N VAL A 134 -7.84 2.58 5.89
CA VAL A 134 -7.08 1.74 4.95
C VAL A 134 -5.59 1.72 5.26
N VAL A 135 -4.93 0.61 4.93
CA VAL A 135 -3.48 0.61 4.71
C VAL A 135 -3.24 0.89 3.24
N TYR A 136 -2.79 2.09 2.93
CA TYR A 136 -2.52 2.49 1.56
C TYR A 136 -1.10 2.08 1.16
N CYS A 137 -0.96 1.27 0.13
CA CYS A 137 0.33 1.01 -0.53
C CYS A 137 0.61 2.16 -1.48
N TYR A 138 1.67 2.92 -1.18
CA TYR A 138 2.08 4.06 -1.99
C TYR A 138 3.01 3.63 -3.12
N GLU A 139 3.97 2.79 -2.79
CA GLU A 139 4.95 2.28 -3.73
C GLU A 139 5.25 0.81 -3.44
N ILE A 140 5.59 0.08 -4.50
CA ILE A 140 6.29 -1.18 -4.42
C ILE A 140 7.19 -1.24 -5.65
N HIS A 141 8.46 -1.58 -5.48
CA HIS A 141 9.42 -1.56 -6.58
C HIS A 141 10.50 -2.57 -6.34
N LEU A 142 10.80 -3.37 -7.34
CA LEU A 142 11.86 -4.36 -7.32
C LEU A 142 12.80 -4.15 -8.49
N ARG A 143 14.10 -4.27 -8.24
CA ARG A 143 15.08 -4.43 -9.31
C ARG A 143 14.75 -5.66 -10.16
N PRO A 144 15.08 -5.65 -11.47
CA PRO A 144 14.72 -6.73 -12.39
C PRO A 144 15.07 -8.13 -11.89
N GLU A 145 16.21 -8.28 -11.23
CA GLU A 145 16.75 -9.55 -10.74
C GLU A 145 15.89 -10.14 -9.61
N LEU A 146 15.15 -9.31 -8.87
CA LEU A 146 14.27 -9.74 -7.78
C LEU A 146 12.83 -10.00 -8.24
N ARG A 147 12.49 -9.74 -9.51
CA ARG A 147 11.13 -9.95 -10.02
C ARG A 147 10.87 -11.44 -10.29
N ARG A 148 9.59 -11.83 -10.22
CA ARG A 148 9.15 -13.24 -10.38
C ARG A 148 9.77 -14.23 -9.39
N THR A 149 10.26 -13.75 -8.24
CA THR A 149 10.83 -14.57 -7.15
C THR A 149 9.85 -14.81 -5.99
N GLY A 150 8.66 -14.22 -6.05
CA GLY A 150 7.71 -14.19 -4.93
C GLY A 150 7.93 -13.04 -3.94
N LEU A 151 9.01 -12.25 -4.07
CA LEU A 151 9.30 -11.15 -3.15
C LEU A 151 8.18 -10.09 -3.09
N ALA A 152 7.61 -9.70 -4.23
CA ALA A 152 6.48 -8.74 -4.24
C ALA A 152 5.26 -9.28 -3.47
N ALA A 153 4.98 -10.57 -3.59
CA ALA A 153 3.90 -11.22 -2.87
C ALA A 153 4.17 -11.28 -1.36
N LEU A 154 5.43 -11.48 -0.95
CA LEU A 154 5.86 -11.39 0.44
C LEU A 154 5.69 -9.98 1.00
N LEU A 155 6.19 -8.95 0.29
CA LEU A 155 6.04 -7.56 0.70
C LEU A 155 4.57 -7.17 0.86
N MET A 156 3.72 -7.56 -0.10
CA MET A 156 2.28 -7.30 -0.02
C MET A 156 1.60 -8.07 1.12
N SER A 157 2.14 -9.23 1.50
CA SER A 157 1.65 -9.99 2.64
C SER A 157 1.88 -9.26 3.96
N PHE A 158 2.96 -8.47 4.07
CA PHE A 158 3.20 -7.63 5.25
C PHE A 158 2.20 -6.48 5.34
N LEU A 159 1.86 -5.82 4.23
CA LEU A 159 0.81 -4.79 4.22
C LEU A 159 -0.53 -5.37 4.65
N GLN A 160 -0.86 -6.58 4.20
CA GLN A 160 -2.07 -7.27 4.65
C GLN A 160 -2.02 -7.64 6.15
N THR A 161 -0.86 -8.08 6.66
CA THR A 161 -0.67 -8.36 8.09
C THR A 161 -0.87 -7.09 8.93
N VAL A 162 -0.31 -5.96 8.50
CA VAL A 162 -0.53 -4.65 9.15
C VAL A 162 -2.01 -4.30 9.17
N ALA A 163 -2.71 -4.42 8.03
CA ALA A 163 -4.13 -4.12 7.95
C ALA A 163 -4.97 -5.05 8.84
N ASN A 164 -4.62 -6.34 8.93
CA ASN A 164 -5.33 -7.28 9.80
C ASN A 164 -5.12 -6.99 11.30
N ASN A 165 -3.93 -6.52 11.68
CA ASN A 165 -3.56 -6.27 13.07
C ASN A 165 -3.99 -4.89 13.59
N ILE A 166 -4.26 -3.94 12.71
CA ILE A 166 -4.89 -2.67 13.08
C ILE A 166 -6.41 -2.87 12.97
N GLU A 167 -7.07 -3.23 14.08
CA GLU A 167 -8.46 -3.72 14.12
C GLU A 167 -9.51 -2.87 13.40
N ILE A 168 -9.30 -1.56 13.29
CA ILE A 168 -10.22 -0.63 12.62
C ILE A 168 -10.04 -0.57 11.09
N MET A 169 -8.99 -1.18 10.52
CA MET A 169 -8.73 -1.15 9.08
C MET A 169 -9.70 -2.03 8.31
N GLU A 170 -10.14 -1.54 7.16
CA GLU A 170 -11.15 -2.18 6.32
C GLU A 170 -10.52 -2.92 5.14
N LYS A 171 -9.44 -2.35 4.57
CA LYS A 171 -8.80 -2.86 3.36
C LYS A 171 -7.36 -2.40 3.22
N VAL A 172 -6.60 -3.13 2.40
CA VAL A 172 -5.37 -2.63 1.77
C VAL A 172 -5.77 -1.98 0.46
N MET A 173 -5.29 -0.78 0.16
CA MET A 173 -5.64 -0.01 -1.03
C MET A 173 -4.39 0.42 -1.79
N LEU A 174 -4.49 0.55 -3.11
CA LEU A 174 -3.44 1.08 -3.97
C LEU A 174 -4.00 1.73 -5.22
N THR A 175 -3.19 2.55 -5.89
CA THR A 175 -3.46 2.99 -7.27
C THR A 175 -2.51 2.33 -8.23
N VAL A 176 -2.96 1.98 -9.43
CA VAL A 176 -2.11 1.42 -10.49
C VAL A 176 -2.46 2.08 -11.83
N PHE A 177 -1.46 2.44 -12.63
CA PHE A 177 -1.73 2.98 -13.97
C PHE A 177 -2.33 1.92 -14.88
N THR A 178 -3.28 2.31 -15.73
CA THR A 178 -3.94 1.39 -16.66
C THR A 178 -3.00 0.86 -17.75
N CYS A 179 -1.95 1.62 -18.09
CA CYS A 179 -0.88 1.17 -18.99
C CYS A 179 0.02 0.09 -18.37
N ASN A 180 0.09 -0.04 -17.04
CA ASN A 180 0.92 -1.04 -16.36
C ASN A 180 0.15 -2.37 -16.20
N ALA A 181 -0.03 -3.06 -17.33
CA ALA A 181 -0.77 -4.33 -17.40
C ALA A 181 -0.15 -5.43 -16.52
N THR A 182 1.17 -5.41 -16.32
CA THR A 182 1.89 -6.38 -15.48
C THR A 182 1.50 -6.23 -14.01
N ALA A 183 1.57 -5.01 -13.47
CA ALA A 183 1.18 -4.74 -12.09
C ALA A 183 -0.32 -5.01 -11.87
N LEU A 184 -1.18 -4.59 -12.81
CA LEU A 184 -2.62 -4.91 -12.78
C LEU A 184 -2.88 -6.41 -12.68
N ALA A 185 -2.21 -7.22 -13.51
CA ALA A 185 -2.36 -8.67 -13.48
C ALA A 185 -1.83 -9.28 -12.17
N PHE A 186 -0.73 -8.75 -11.63
CA PHE A 186 -0.21 -9.14 -10.33
C PHE A 186 -1.22 -8.89 -9.20
N TYR A 187 -1.76 -7.67 -9.10
CA TYR A 187 -2.70 -7.30 -8.04
C TYR A 187 -3.99 -8.11 -8.11
N ARG A 188 -4.55 -8.31 -9.31
CA ARG A 188 -5.72 -9.18 -9.52
C ARG A 188 -5.47 -10.62 -9.04
N ARG A 189 -4.32 -11.21 -9.42
CA ARG A 189 -3.95 -12.56 -8.97
C ARG A 189 -3.74 -12.63 -7.46
N TYR A 190 -3.29 -11.53 -6.84
CA TYR A 190 -3.14 -11.43 -5.39
C TYR A 190 -4.48 -11.24 -4.65
N GLY A 191 -5.58 -11.02 -5.38
CA GLY A 191 -6.93 -10.85 -4.84
C GLY A 191 -7.34 -9.41 -4.57
N PHE A 192 -6.70 -8.44 -5.23
CA PHE A 192 -7.23 -7.08 -5.29
C PHE A 192 -8.29 -6.97 -6.38
N GLU A 193 -9.32 -6.19 -6.10
CA GLU A 193 -10.40 -5.85 -7.01
C GLU A 193 -10.41 -4.34 -7.26
N MET A 194 -11.16 -3.86 -8.25
CA MET A 194 -11.34 -2.42 -8.44
C MET A 194 -12.13 -1.88 -7.26
N ASP A 195 -11.63 -0.81 -6.63
CA ASP A 195 -12.33 -0.16 -5.53
C ASP A 195 -13.50 0.68 -6.03
N ASP A 196 -14.53 0.86 -5.22
CA ASP A 196 -15.72 1.64 -5.55
C ASP A 196 -15.38 3.09 -5.89
N ILE A 197 -14.34 3.65 -5.28
CA ILE A 197 -13.87 5.03 -5.54
C ILE A 197 -12.97 5.14 -6.78
N SER A 198 -12.68 4.03 -7.47
CA SER A 198 -11.86 4.04 -8.68
C SER A 198 -12.50 4.90 -9.78
N PRO A 199 -11.74 5.73 -10.50
CA PRO A 199 -12.28 6.52 -11.60
C PRO A 199 -12.90 5.59 -12.66
N ARG A 200 -14.06 6.00 -13.17
CA ARG A 200 -14.79 5.30 -14.22
C ARG A 200 -14.62 6.02 -15.57
N PRO A 201 -14.80 5.33 -16.70
CA PRO A 201 -14.79 5.97 -18.01
C PRO A 201 -15.80 7.11 -18.08
N ARG A 202 -15.40 8.24 -18.67
CA ARG A 202 -16.25 9.43 -18.79
C ARG A 202 -16.56 9.72 -20.25
N THR A 203 -17.85 9.77 -20.58
CA THR A 203 -18.32 10.19 -21.91
C THR A 203 -18.34 11.70 -22.00
N LEU A 204 -17.57 12.27 -22.94
CA LEU A 204 -17.52 13.70 -23.22
C LEU A 204 -18.74 14.14 -24.04
N ARG A 205 -19.00 15.46 -24.08
CA ARG A 205 -20.15 16.04 -24.80
C ARG A 205 -20.19 15.70 -26.30
N ASN A 206 -19.05 15.36 -26.89
CA ASN A 206 -18.91 14.96 -28.29
C ASN A 206 -19.02 13.43 -28.51
N GLY A 207 -19.43 12.66 -27.49
CA GLY A 207 -19.56 11.21 -27.55
C GLY A 207 -18.25 10.42 -27.37
N VAL A 208 -17.10 11.09 -27.24
CA VAL A 208 -15.82 10.41 -27.00
C VAL A 208 -15.78 9.89 -25.57
N VAL A 209 -15.53 8.59 -25.41
CA VAL A 209 -15.29 7.97 -24.10
C VAL A 209 -13.82 8.17 -23.72
N LYS A 210 -13.58 8.85 -22.60
CA LYS A 210 -12.24 9.00 -22.02
C LYS A 210 -12.03 7.97 -20.93
N GLU A 211 -11.17 7.01 -21.22
CA GLU A 211 -10.70 6.02 -20.25
C GLU A 211 -9.80 6.67 -19.20
N PRO A 212 -9.83 6.19 -17.94
CA PRO A 212 -8.91 6.66 -16.92
C PRO A 212 -7.49 6.11 -17.17
N ASP A 213 -6.48 6.92 -16.84
CA ASP A 213 -5.07 6.57 -16.92
C ASP A 213 -4.57 5.76 -15.71
N TYR A 214 -5.39 5.67 -14.66
CA TYR A 214 -5.17 4.81 -13.50
C TYR A 214 -6.48 4.22 -12.97
N VAL A 215 -6.37 3.18 -12.16
CA VAL A 215 -7.48 2.65 -11.35
C VAL A 215 -7.04 2.52 -9.90
N ILE A 216 -8.00 2.61 -8.99
CA ILE A 216 -7.80 2.32 -7.57
C ILE A 216 -8.23 0.88 -7.35
N MET A 217 -7.38 0.11 -6.69
CA MET A 217 -7.65 -1.28 -6.34
C MET A 217 -7.58 -1.46 -4.84
N SER A 218 -8.39 -2.36 -4.31
CA SER A 218 -8.36 -2.70 -2.90
C SER A 218 -8.59 -4.18 -2.64
N LYS A 219 -8.16 -4.60 -1.45
CA LYS A 219 -8.37 -5.95 -0.93
C LYS A 219 -8.87 -5.84 0.51
N PRO A 220 -10.11 -6.28 0.80
CA PRO A 220 -10.64 -6.25 2.16
C PRO A 220 -9.80 -7.06 3.14
N VAL A 221 -9.73 -6.56 4.38
CA VAL A 221 -9.22 -7.30 5.54
C VAL A 221 -10.11 -8.53 5.75
N ASP A 222 -9.52 -9.72 5.80
CA ASP A 222 -10.27 -10.96 6.00
C ASP A 222 -10.67 -11.10 7.48
N ARG A 223 -11.75 -10.41 7.85
CA ARG A 223 -12.34 -10.54 9.18
C ARG A 223 -13.02 -11.89 9.36
N ARG A 224 -13.37 -12.64 8.30
CA ARG A 224 -14.06 -13.94 8.38
C ARG A 224 -13.13 -15.05 8.88
N ARG A 225 -11.83 -14.97 8.62
CA ARG A 225 -10.83 -15.88 9.21
C ARG A 225 -10.71 -15.69 10.73
N ASN A 226 -10.90 -14.46 11.20
CA ASN A 226 -10.89 -14.11 12.63
C ASN A 226 -12.24 -14.46 13.30
N LEU A 227 -13.36 -14.19 12.63
CA LEU A 227 -14.72 -14.43 13.13
C LEU A 227 -15.18 -15.91 13.06
N ARG A 228 -14.59 -16.78 12.23
CA ARG A 228 -14.88 -18.23 12.30
C ARG A 228 -14.36 -18.90 13.59
N ARG A 229 -13.59 -18.17 14.39
CA ARG A 229 -13.25 -18.55 15.78
C ARG A 229 -14.12 -17.85 16.82
N GLU A 230 -14.92 -16.85 16.44
CA GLU A 230 -15.77 -16.05 17.32
C GLU A 230 -17.14 -15.84 16.68
N ILE A 231 -18.02 -16.80 16.91
CA ILE A 231 -19.31 -17.00 16.24
C ILE A 231 -20.26 -15.78 16.36
N GLY A 232 -20.77 -15.27 15.24
CA GLY A 232 -22.18 -14.85 15.09
C GLY A 232 -22.52 -13.36 14.88
N HIS A 233 -23.36 -13.10 13.86
CA HIS A 233 -24.18 -11.89 13.56
C HIS A 233 -23.42 -10.64 13.04
N GLY A 234 -23.74 -9.96 11.94
CA GLY A 234 -24.77 -10.05 10.89
C GLY A 234 -24.98 -8.66 10.26
N GLY A 235 -24.79 -8.54 8.92
CA GLY A 235 -25.26 -7.53 7.92
C GLY A 235 -25.19 -6.00 8.21
N THR A 236 -25.19 -5.05 7.27
CA THR A 236 -25.14 -4.90 5.79
C THR A 236 -24.82 -3.43 5.49
N ALA A 237 -24.21 -3.13 4.33
CA ALA A 237 -23.74 -1.81 3.88
C ALA A 237 -24.83 -0.97 3.18
N ASP A 238 -24.68 0.37 3.20
CA ASP A 238 -25.26 1.28 2.19
C ASP A 238 -24.48 2.61 2.10
N SER A 239 -24.42 3.18 0.90
CA SER A 239 -23.46 4.17 0.39
C SER A 239 -23.93 5.65 0.40
N ASP A 240 -23.01 6.53 -0.03
CA ASP A 240 -23.12 7.95 -0.45
C ASP A 240 -22.89 9.06 0.60
N GLU A 241 -21.81 9.86 0.46
CA GLU A 241 -21.73 11.05 -0.42
C GLU A 241 -20.43 11.89 -0.14
N SER A 242 -19.61 12.05 -1.18
CA SER A 242 -18.65 13.13 -1.51
C SER A 242 -17.76 13.77 -0.41
N SER A 243 -16.46 13.46 -0.42
CA SER A 243 -15.44 14.47 -0.06
C SER A 243 -14.07 14.27 -0.76
N MET A 244 -13.80 15.11 -1.78
CA MET A 244 -12.46 15.46 -2.29
C MET A 244 -11.33 14.45 -2.05
N ALA A 245 -11.29 13.41 -2.87
CA ALA A 245 -10.15 12.52 -3.07
C ALA A 245 -8.82 13.30 -3.13
N ARG A 246 -7.88 12.90 -2.26
CA ARG A 246 -6.47 13.29 -2.43
C ARG A 246 -5.96 12.61 -3.70
N PRO A 247 -5.04 13.21 -4.47
CA PRO A 247 -4.59 12.63 -5.72
C PRO A 247 -4.01 11.23 -5.47
N ALA A 248 -4.70 10.20 -5.96
CA ALA A 248 -4.40 8.79 -5.75
C ALA A 248 -2.96 8.46 -6.17
N LYS A 249 -2.15 7.83 -5.30
CA LYS A 249 -0.68 7.64 -5.47
C LYS A 249 -0.39 6.20 -5.88
N VAL A 250 0.46 6.02 -6.90
CA VAL A 250 0.48 4.82 -7.75
C VAL A 250 1.52 3.81 -7.27
N ALA A 251 1.08 2.72 -6.64
CA ALA A 251 1.92 1.57 -6.32
C ALA A 251 2.06 0.64 -7.53
N LYS A 252 3.29 0.19 -7.82
CA LYS A 252 3.59 -0.64 -9.00
C LYS A 252 4.36 -1.89 -8.61
N VAL A 253 4.55 -2.82 -9.53
CA VAL A 253 5.42 -4.01 -9.35
C VAL A 253 6.16 -4.23 -10.66
#